data_AF-A0A6N7JUR6-F1
#
_entry.id   AF-A0A6N7JUR6-F1
#
_cell.length_a   1.000
_cell.length_b   1.000
_cell.length_c   1.000
_cell.angle_alpha   90.00
_cell.angle_beta   90.00
_cell.angle_gamma   90.00
#
_symmetry.space_group_name_H-M   'P 1'
#
loop_
_entity.id
_entity.type
_entity.pdbx_description
1 polymer ?
#
loop_
_entity_poly.entity_id
_entity_poly.type
_entity_poly.pdbx_seq_one_letter_code
_entity_poly.pdbx_strand_id
1 'polypeptide(L)'
;MTIPFTKPFMTVDQQLQQLVDRGMACTDTARAKAYLSRIGYYRLSAYWYPFRGLCMGPTADGAPSYRGDQFLAGTAFTHSLDLYLFDKRLRLMMLDAIERIEVALRVDVAIRLGSQDRFAHRKPAFLHGHFAKQAIRFGQNTGRTQHNVWLAKLDAIVPKSNEDFVRHFRATYSDPLPIWAAIELWDFGMLATFFAGMKHADQDAIAIKYGIRDRDVLVGWLRTINHVRNICAHHGRLWNRNLDVQPKPTVVGDIPLLDHISRPDRRSPPPAVLTRTYGAAAIIQYLIRHINPSSSWNRRVRDHITNFPAILGVTIQDAAFPVRWETLPLWQ
;
A
#
# COMPACT_ATOMS: atom_id res chain seq x y z
N MET A 1 -30.86 5.47 11.74
CA MET A 1 -30.32 4.98 13.04
C MET A 1 -29.56 3.70 12.78
N THR A 2 -28.39 3.52 13.39
CA THR A 2 -27.64 2.25 13.32
C THR A 2 -28.34 1.19 14.15
N ILE A 3 -28.55 -0.01 13.60
CA ILE A 3 -29.14 -1.14 14.33
C ILE A 3 -28.05 -1.73 15.26
N PRO A 4 -28.32 -1.94 16.56
CA PRO A 4 -27.38 -2.58 17.47
C PRO A 4 -26.99 -3.99 16.98
N PHE A 5 -25.73 -4.35 17.17
CA PHE A 5 -25.26 -5.70 16.82
C PHE A 5 -25.77 -6.72 17.84
N THR A 6 -26.60 -7.67 17.39
CA THR A 6 -27.24 -8.69 18.25
C THR A 6 -26.88 -10.12 17.86
N LYS A 7 -26.00 -10.32 16.86
CA LYS A 7 -25.67 -11.67 16.39
C LYS A 7 -24.85 -12.44 17.45
N PRO A 8 -25.22 -13.68 17.80
CA PRO A 8 -24.50 -14.47 18.79
C PRO A 8 -23.14 -14.94 18.27
N PHE A 9 -22.28 -15.37 19.19
CA PHE A 9 -21.07 -16.11 18.83
C PHE A 9 -21.43 -17.40 18.08
N MET A 10 -20.61 -17.75 17.08
CA MET A 10 -20.74 -19.00 16.34
C MET A 10 -19.47 -19.85 16.51
N THR A 11 -19.64 -21.11 16.89
CA THR A 11 -18.56 -22.11 16.89
C THR A 11 -18.05 -22.36 15.46
N VAL A 12 -16.88 -22.99 15.32
CA VAL A 12 -16.33 -23.33 13.98
C VAL A 12 -17.26 -24.27 13.21
N ASP A 13 -17.91 -25.20 13.89
CA ASP A 13 -18.92 -26.09 13.29
C ASP A 13 -20.13 -25.30 12.77
N GLN A 14 -20.66 -24.38 13.58
CA GLN A 14 -21.78 -23.52 13.17
C GLN A 14 -21.40 -22.59 12.02
N GLN A 15 -20.18 -22.05 12.04
CA GLN A 15 -19.64 -21.23 10.95
C GLN A 15 -19.57 -22.03 9.65
N LEU A 16 -19.07 -23.26 9.70
CA LEU A 16 -18.98 -24.11 8.52
C LEU A 16 -20.38 -24.48 8.01
N GLN A 17 -21.29 -24.88 8.90
CA GLN A 17 -22.66 -25.23 8.53
C GLN A 17 -23.35 -24.05 7.84
N GLN A 18 -23.21 -22.83 8.36
CA GLN A 18 -23.77 -21.65 7.71
C GLN A 18 -23.22 -21.40 6.30
N LEU A 19 -21.95 -21.71 6.03
CA LEU A 19 -21.40 -21.60 4.67
C LEU A 19 -22.05 -22.63 3.74
N VAL A 20 -22.23 -23.87 4.21
CA VAL A 20 -22.90 -24.94 3.47
C VAL A 20 -24.37 -24.60 3.20
N ASP A 21 -25.09 -24.12 4.21
CA ASP A 21 -26.51 -23.72 4.10
C ASP A 21 -26.70 -22.57 3.10
N ARG A 22 -25.68 -21.74 2.90
CA ARG A 22 -25.64 -20.65 1.92
C ARG A 22 -25.22 -21.10 0.51
N GLY A 23 -25.01 -22.40 0.30
CA GLY A 23 -24.65 -22.98 -0.99
C GLY A 23 -23.15 -23.09 -1.28
N MET A 24 -22.27 -22.96 -0.27
CA MET A 24 -20.83 -23.22 -0.46
C MET A 24 -20.52 -24.71 -0.33
N ALA A 25 -19.95 -25.30 -1.38
CA ALA A 25 -19.45 -26.66 -1.34
C ALA A 25 -18.23 -26.78 -0.41
N CYS A 26 -18.27 -27.75 0.50
CA CYS A 26 -17.16 -28.08 1.39
C CYS A 26 -16.94 -29.60 1.41
N THR A 27 -16.13 -30.10 0.49
CA THR A 27 -15.84 -31.53 0.35
C THR A 27 -14.95 -32.08 1.47
N ASP A 28 -14.00 -31.29 1.95
CA ASP A 28 -13.12 -31.62 3.08
C ASP A 28 -13.45 -30.75 4.30
N THR A 29 -14.40 -31.21 5.10
CA THR A 29 -14.89 -30.48 6.28
C THR A 29 -13.83 -30.34 7.35
N ALA A 30 -12.99 -31.36 7.57
CA ALA A 30 -11.93 -31.32 8.57
C ALA A 30 -10.92 -30.22 8.25
N ARG A 31 -10.48 -30.14 6.98
CA ARG A 31 -9.57 -29.09 6.52
C ARG A 31 -10.20 -27.71 6.56
N ALA A 32 -11.47 -27.58 6.18
CA ALA A 32 -12.18 -26.30 6.27
C ALA A 32 -12.28 -25.78 7.71
N LYS A 33 -12.62 -26.65 8.68
CA LYS A 33 -12.63 -26.32 10.10
C LYS A 33 -11.24 -25.88 10.57
N ALA A 34 -10.18 -26.61 10.21
CA ALA A 34 -8.82 -26.24 10.57
C ALA A 34 -8.43 -24.83 10.08
N TYR A 35 -8.80 -24.46 8.85
CA TYR A 35 -8.57 -23.11 8.33
C TYR A 35 -9.44 -22.05 9.01
N LEU A 36 -10.73 -22.34 9.27
CA LEU A 36 -11.60 -21.43 10.01
C LEU A 36 -11.05 -21.16 11.42
N SER A 37 -10.54 -22.18 12.11
CA SER A 37 -9.90 -22.04 13.43
C SER A 37 -8.63 -21.20 13.40
N ARG A 38 -7.86 -21.24 12.30
CA ARG A 38 -6.49 -20.66 12.26
C ARG A 38 -6.40 -19.33 11.53
N ILE A 39 -7.19 -19.14 10.48
CA ILE A 39 -7.27 -17.88 9.71
C ILE A 39 -8.42 -17.01 10.21
N GLY A 40 -9.52 -17.63 10.66
CA GLY A 40 -10.71 -16.94 11.15
C GLY A 40 -11.75 -16.69 10.05
N TYR A 41 -13.02 -16.90 10.41
CA TYR A 41 -14.17 -16.68 9.53
C TYR A 41 -14.19 -15.30 8.90
N TYR A 42 -14.06 -14.24 9.71
CA TYR A 42 -14.18 -12.87 9.21
C TYR A 42 -13.09 -12.53 8.19
N ARG A 43 -11.87 -13.03 8.39
CA ARG A 43 -10.76 -12.81 7.46
C ARG A 43 -10.99 -13.54 6.13
N LEU A 44 -11.36 -14.81 6.18
CA LEU A 44 -11.68 -15.57 4.97
C LEU A 44 -12.95 -15.04 4.27
N SER A 45 -13.83 -14.35 5.00
CA SER A 45 -15.02 -13.73 4.41
C SER A 45 -14.77 -12.68 3.36
N ALA A 46 -13.64 -11.99 3.48
CA ALA A 46 -13.19 -11.08 2.44
C ALA A 46 -12.85 -11.81 1.13
N TYR A 47 -12.50 -13.10 1.16
CA TYR A 47 -12.06 -13.86 -0.02
C TYR A 47 -13.17 -14.67 -0.68
N TRP A 48 -14.23 -15.06 0.06
CA TRP A 48 -15.44 -15.60 -0.57
C TRP A 48 -16.52 -14.56 -0.88
N TYR A 49 -16.36 -13.31 -0.44
CA TYR A 49 -17.31 -12.24 -0.76
C TYR A 49 -17.60 -12.09 -2.27
N PRO A 50 -16.60 -12.18 -3.18
CA PRO A 50 -16.85 -12.11 -4.63
C PRO A 50 -17.76 -13.23 -5.17
N PHE A 51 -17.84 -14.37 -4.48
CA PHE A 51 -18.62 -15.54 -4.90
C PHE A 51 -20.07 -15.51 -4.42
N ARG A 52 -20.51 -14.45 -3.73
CA ARG A 52 -21.91 -14.27 -3.34
C ARG A 52 -22.75 -13.83 -4.53
N GLY A 53 -24.01 -14.25 -4.60
CA GLY A 53 -24.96 -13.81 -5.62
C GLY A 53 -25.17 -12.29 -5.60
N LEU A 54 -25.36 -11.69 -6.78
CA LEU A 54 -25.79 -10.30 -6.90
C LEU A 54 -27.31 -10.23 -6.77
N CYS A 55 -27.76 -9.39 -5.85
CA CYS A 55 -29.16 -9.04 -5.67
C CYS A 55 -29.38 -7.63 -6.22
N MET A 56 -30.50 -7.41 -6.91
CA MET A 56 -30.92 -6.08 -7.35
C MET A 56 -31.66 -5.37 -6.23
N GLY A 57 -31.39 -4.07 -6.07
CA GLY A 57 -32.07 -3.25 -5.08
C GLY A 57 -31.23 -2.03 -4.67
N PRO A 58 -31.88 -0.92 -4.29
CA PRO A 58 -31.17 0.28 -3.87
C PRO A 58 -30.40 0.00 -2.58
N THR A 59 -29.12 0.30 -2.58
CA THR A 59 -28.29 0.27 -1.37
C THR A 59 -28.29 1.64 -0.69
N ALA A 60 -27.82 1.69 0.56
CA ALA A 60 -27.73 2.95 1.32
C ALA A 60 -26.81 4.00 0.66
N ASP A 61 -25.89 3.56 -0.19
CA ASP A 61 -24.98 4.36 -1.00
C ASP A 61 -25.47 4.58 -2.45
N GLY A 62 -26.71 4.17 -2.76
CA GLY A 62 -27.35 4.40 -4.06
C GLY A 62 -26.89 3.48 -5.19
N ALA A 63 -26.16 2.40 -4.89
CA ALA A 63 -25.78 1.41 -5.88
C ALA A 63 -27.01 0.56 -6.30
N PRO A 64 -27.09 0.14 -7.58
CA PRO A 64 -28.25 -0.58 -8.11
C PRO A 64 -28.28 -2.07 -7.71
N SER A 65 -27.20 -2.57 -7.10
CA SER A 65 -27.07 -3.97 -6.71
C SER A 65 -26.16 -4.14 -5.49
N TYR A 66 -26.35 -5.26 -4.78
CA TYR A 66 -25.51 -5.66 -3.65
C TYR A 66 -25.25 -7.15 -3.67
N ARG A 67 -24.22 -7.61 -2.94
CA ARG A 67 -23.95 -9.04 -2.77
C ARG A 67 -24.79 -9.59 -1.63
N GLY A 68 -25.64 -10.58 -1.92
CA GLY A 68 -26.46 -11.28 -0.94
C GLY A 68 -25.65 -12.23 -0.05
N ASP A 69 -26.35 -13.04 0.74
CA ASP A 69 -25.72 -14.06 1.59
C ASP A 69 -25.51 -15.41 0.87
N GLN A 70 -26.29 -15.68 -0.18
CA GLN A 70 -26.22 -16.93 -0.94
C GLN A 70 -25.01 -16.92 -1.88
N PHE A 71 -24.35 -18.07 -2.04
CA PHE A 71 -23.22 -18.26 -2.95
C PHE A 71 -23.68 -18.64 -4.36
N LEU A 72 -22.87 -18.30 -5.35
CA LEU A 72 -23.05 -18.74 -6.74
C LEU A 72 -22.90 -20.27 -6.81
N ALA A 73 -23.67 -20.93 -7.67
CA ALA A 73 -23.59 -22.37 -7.87
C ALA A 73 -22.17 -22.79 -8.26
N GLY A 74 -21.67 -23.87 -7.66
CA GLY A 74 -20.30 -24.35 -7.86
C GLY A 74 -19.23 -23.63 -7.02
N THR A 75 -19.60 -22.69 -6.15
CA THR A 75 -18.65 -22.09 -5.19
C THR A 75 -18.17 -23.13 -4.19
N ALA A 76 -16.85 -23.33 -4.09
CA ALA A 76 -16.23 -24.20 -3.10
C ALA A 76 -15.42 -23.40 -2.08
N PHE A 77 -15.28 -23.93 -0.86
CA PHE A 77 -14.45 -23.35 0.19
C PHE A 77 -12.98 -23.16 -0.25
N THR A 78 -12.47 -24.10 -1.05
CA THR A 78 -11.11 -24.07 -1.62
C THR A 78 -10.85 -22.83 -2.48
N HIS A 79 -11.85 -22.34 -3.22
CA HIS A 79 -11.71 -21.10 -3.99
C HIS A 79 -11.30 -19.90 -3.11
N SER A 80 -11.94 -19.77 -1.94
CA SER A 80 -11.60 -18.70 -0.99
C SER A 80 -10.19 -18.85 -0.43
N LEU A 81 -9.80 -20.09 -0.13
CA LEU A 81 -8.47 -20.40 0.37
C LEU A 81 -7.39 -20.10 -0.68
N ASP A 82 -7.61 -20.48 -1.93
CA ASP A 82 -6.65 -20.27 -3.02
C ASP A 82 -6.45 -18.77 -3.27
N LEU A 83 -7.52 -17.96 -3.26
CA LEU A 83 -7.40 -16.50 -3.30
C LEU A 83 -6.65 -15.94 -2.08
N TYR A 84 -6.91 -16.46 -0.89
CA TYR A 84 -6.21 -16.03 0.32
C TYR A 84 -4.70 -16.30 0.23
N LEU A 85 -4.32 -17.50 -0.23
CA LEU A 85 -2.91 -17.88 -0.39
C LEU A 85 -2.23 -17.10 -1.51
N PHE A 86 -2.93 -16.88 -2.62
CA PHE A 86 -2.49 -16.01 -3.71
C PHE A 86 -2.21 -14.59 -3.20
N ASP A 87 -3.16 -13.98 -2.49
CA ASP A 87 -3.02 -12.63 -1.97
C ASP A 87 -1.93 -12.53 -0.90
N LYS A 88 -1.78 -13.55 -0.05
CA LYS A 88 -0.68 -13.63 0.92
C LYS A 88 0.68 -13.53 0.21
N ARG A 89 0.89 -14.31 -0.85
CA ARG A 89 2.14 -14.28 -1.62
C ARG A 89 2.33 -12.93 -2.31
N LEU A 90 1.28 -12.37 -2.91
CA LEU A 90 1.30 -11.05 -3.52
C LEU A 90 1.76 -9.96 -2.55
N ARG A 91 1.21 -9.93 -1.32
CA ARG A 91 1.60 -8.96 -0.29
C ARG A 91 3.06 -9.08 0.13
N LEU A 92 3.58 -10.30 0.22
CA LEU A 92 5.00 -10.53 0.54
C LEU A 92 5.91 -10.01 -0.58
N MET A 93 5.54 -10.23 -1.85
CA MET A 93 6.29 -9.66 -2.98
C MET A 93 6.22 -8.13 -2.99
N MET A 94 5.07 -7.54 -2.71
CA MET A 94 4.94 -6.08 -2.60
C MET A 94 5.85 -5.54 -1.48
N LEU A 95 5.85 -6.17 -0.31
CA LEU A 95 6.72 -5.76 0.80
C LEU A 95 8.21 -5.83 0.45
N ASP A 96 8.66 -6.88 -0.24
CA ASP A 96 10.06 -7.02 -0.69
C ASP A 96 10.48 -5.88 -1.64
N ALA A 97 9.62 -5.44 -2.55
CA ALA A 97 9.95 -4.28 -3.39
C ALA A 97 9.89 -2.96 -2.62
N ILE A 98 8.88 -2.79 -1.76
CA ILE A 98 8.69 -1.55 -1.01
C ILE A 98 9.85 -1.31 -0.04
N GLU A 99 10.37 -2.36 0.58
CA GLU A 99 11.56 -2.28 1.45
C GLU A 99 12.76 -1.69 0.70
N ARG A 100 13.04 -2.15 -0.52
CA ARG A 100 14.13 -1.60 -1.36
C ARG A 100 13.91 -0.12 -1.71
N ILE A 101 12.65 0.26 -1.99
CA ILE A 101 12.28 1.66 -2.25
C ILE A 101 12.49 2.51 -1.00
N GLU A 102 12.11 2.00 0.17
CA GLU A 102 12.29 2.68 1.45
C GLU A 102 13.77 2.96 1.72
N VAL A 103 14.62 1.92 1.61
CA VAL A 103 16.06 2.04 1.85
C VAL A 103 16.72 3.03 0.88
N ALA A 104 16.42 2.92 -0.42
CA ALA A 104 16.97 3.84 -1.43
C ALA A 104 16.58 5.31 -1.12
N LEU A 105 15.31 5.54 -0.80
CA LEU A 105 14.82 6.88 -0.50
C LEU A 105 15.42 7.43 0.81
N ARG A 106 15.61 6.60 1.84
CA ARG A 106 16.30 7.02 3.08
C ARG A 106 17.70 7.54 2.77
N VAL A 107 18.48 6.78 2.01
CA VAL A 107 19.83 7.17 1.62
C VAL A 107 19.82 8.48 0.83
N ASP A 108 18.92 8.62 -0.15
CA ASP A 108 18.82 9.83 -0.96
C ASP A 108 18.49 11.08 -0.13
N VAL A 109 17.54 10.97 0.80
CA VAL A 109 17.16 12.06 1.72
C VAL A 109 18.31 12.39 2.66
N ALA A 110 18.95 11.38 3.25
CA ALA A 110 20.07 11.55 4.17
C ALA A 110 21.26 12.25 3.51
N ILE A 111 21.67 11.82 2.32
CA ILE A 111 22.76 12.46 1.57
C ILE A 111 22.36 13.89 1.19
N ARG A 112 21.16 14.09 0.64
CA ARG A 112 20.74 15.40 0.12
C ARG A 112 20.71 16.46 1.21
N LEU A 113 20.08 16.18 2.35
CA LEU A 113 19.98 17.14 3.44
C LEU A 113 21.23 17.14 4.33
N GLY A 114 21.87 15.99 4.52
CA GLY A 114 23.10 15.88 5.31
C GLY A 114 24.26 16.67 4.73
N SER A 115 24.31 16.82 3.40
CA SER A 115 25.27 17.72 2.71
C SER A 115 25.06 19.21 3.02
N GLN A 116 23.87 19.60 3.50
CA GLN A 116 23.54 20.99 3.84
C GLN A 116 23.77 21.25 5.34
N ASP A 117 23.33 20.35 6.20
CA ASP A 117 23.54 20.41 7.64
C ASP A 117 23.24 19.05 8.29
N ARG A 118 24.08 18.63 9.24
CA ARG A 118 23.90 17.37 10.00
C ARG A 118 22.53 17.23 10.68
N PHE A 119 21.89 18.35 11.03
CA PHE A 119 20.59 18.43 11.68
C PHE A 119 19.53 19.12 10.82
N ALA A 120 19.70 19.15 9.49
CA ALA A 120 18.77 19.78 8.55
C ALA A 120 17.30 19.34 8.78
N HIS A 121 17.08 18.06 9.10
CA HIS A 121 15.75 17.52 9.40
C HIS A 121 15.05 18.13 10.62
N ARG A 122 15.78 18.79 11.52
CA ARG A 122 15.24 19.49 12.70
C ARG A 122 15.14 21.00 12.52
N LYS A 123 15.70 21.55 11.44
CA LYS A 123 15.86 23.00 11.25
C LYS A 123 14.88 23.52 10.19
N PRO A 124 13.88 24.34 10.55
CA PRO A 124 12.89 24.88 9.60
C PRO A 124 13.48 25.60 8.39
N ALA A 125 14.69 26.18 8.51
CA ALA A 125 15.37 26.88 7.43
C ALA A 125 15.73 25.98 6.22
N PHE A 126 15.83 24.67 6.42
CA PHE A 126 16.15 23.68 5.38
C PHE A 126 14.90 23.01 4.80
N LEU A 127 13.70 23.40 5.25
CA LEU A 127 12.44 22.74 4.90
C LEU A 127 11.49 23.71 4.21
N HIS A 128 10.46 23.17 3.56
CA HIS A 128 9.45 23.98 2.88
C HIS A 128 8.58 24.74 3.89
N GLY A 129 8.18 25.98 3.56
CA GLY A 129 7.42 26.86 4.45
C GLY A 129 6.07 26.27 4.90
N HIS A 130 5.35 25.59 4.00
CA HIS A 130 4.10 24.89 4.33
C HIS A 130 4.30 23.82 5.41
N PHE A 131 5.46 23.16 5.44
CA PHE A 131 5.74 22.10 6.42
C PHE A 131 6.24 22.66 7.75
N ALA A 132 7.15 23.63 7.69
CA ALA A 132 7.90 24.08 8.86
C ALA A 132 7.49 25.44 9.45
N LYS A 133 6.59 26.19 8.79
CA LYS A 133 6.15 27.53 9.23
C LYS A 133 4.63 27.68 9.33
N GLN A 134 3.86 26.94 8.54
CA GLN A 134 2.40 27.05 8.55
C GLN A 134 1.78 26.28 9.73
N ALA A 135 1.06 27.01 10.58
CA ALA A 135 0.32 26.43 11.69
C ALA A 135 -0.93 25.66 11.22
N ILE A 136 -1.16 24.51 11.83
CA ILE A 136 -2.38 23.73 11.69
C ILE A 136 -3.52 24.51 12.35
N ARG A 137 -4.63 24.69 11.61
CA ARG A 137 -5.75 25.55 12.04
C ARG A 137 -6.79 24.84 12.91
N PHE A 138 -6.91 23.52 12.76
CA PHE A 138 -8.00 22.75 13.37
C PHE A 138 -7.50 21.39 13.89
N GLY A 139 -8.20 20.85 14.89
CA GLY A 139 -7.95 19.53 15.46
C GLY A 139 -6.91 19.51 16.59
N GLN A 140 -6.50 18.31 16.99
CA GLN A 140 -5.65 18.09 18.18
C GLN A 140 -4.25 18.70 18.09
N ASN A 141 -3.78 19.07 16.89
CA ASN A 141 -2.46 19.67 16.67
C ASN A 141 -2.52 21.17 16.35
N THR A 142 -3.64 21.84 16.68
CA THR A 142 -3.83 23.27 16.41
C THR A 142 -2.68 24.11 16.97
N GLY A 143 -2.22 25.09 16.18
CA GLY A 143 -1.10 25.97 16.55
C GLY A 143 0.30 25.40 16.29
N ARG A 144 0.43 24.09 16.05
CA ARG A 144 1.70 23.45 15.67
C ARG A 144 1.89 23.44 14.16
N THR A 145 3.14 23.40 13.70
CA THR A 145 3.43 23.10 12.28
C THR A 145 3.46 21.59 12.05
N GLN A 146 3.30 21.15 10.79
CA GLN A 146 3.45 19.73 10.43
C GLN A 146 4.84 19.20 10.80
N HIS A 147 5.88 20.02 10.65
CA HIS A 147 7.23 19.70 11.09
C HIS A 147 7.31 19.49 12.60
N ASN A 148 6.64 20.31 13.43
CA ASN A 148 6.64 20.09 14.88
C ASN A 148 5.92 18.79 15.27
N VAL A 149 4.85 18.42 14.57
CA VAL A 149 4.15 17.15 14.79
C VAL A 149 5.05 15.98 14.40
N TRP A 150 5.74 16.08 13.26
CA TRP A 150 6.69 15.07 12.81
C TRP A 150 7.89 14.93 13.77
N LEU A 151 8.45 16.04 14.25
CA LEU A 151 9.55 16.04 15.23
C LEU A 151 9.14 15.38 16.54
N ALA A 152 7.94 15.65 17.05
CA ALA A 152 7.48 15.01 18.28
C ALA A 152 7.33 13.48 18.14
N LYS A 153 7.05 12.96 16.94
CA LYS A 153 7.09 11.52 16.69
C LYS A 153 8.52 11.00 16.78
N LEU A 154 9.47 11.66 16.11
CA LEU A 154 10.88 11.28 16.17
C LEU A 154 11.41 11.33 17.62
N ASP A 155 11.08 12.37 18.36
CA ASP A 155 11.51 12.57 19.75
C ASP A 155 10.87 11.58 20.72
N ALA A 156 9.74 10.97 20.36
CA ALA A 156 9.15 9.87 21.12
C ALA A 156 9.78 8.50 20.80
N ILE A 157 10.29 8.32 19.57
CA ILE A 157 10.92 7.07 19.12
C ILE A 157 12.36 6.98 19.64
N VAL A 158 13.13 8.05 19.47
CA VAL A 158 14.57 8.08 19.78
C VAL A 158 14.82 7.53 21.19
N PRO A 159 14.29 8.08 22.30
CA PRO A 159 14.53 7.61 23.67
C PRO A 159 14.32 6.11 23.88
N LYS A 160 13.34 5.53 23.18
CA LYS A 160 12.90 4.14 23.35
C LYS A 160 13.63 3.14 22.45
N SER A 161 14.47 3.63 21.53
CA SER A 161 15.17 2.77 20.59
C SER A 161 16.28 1.98 21.29
N ASN A 162 16.27 0.67 21.07
CA ASN A 162 17.28 -0.27 21.55
C ASN A 162 18.29 -0.66 20.45
N GLU A 163 18.22 -0.01 19.29
CA GLU A 163 19.16 -0.24 18.19
C GLU A 163 20.59 0.06 18.61
N ASP A 164 21.54 -0.80 18.20
CA ASP A 164 22.94 -0.73 18.62
C ASP A 164 23.58 0.63 18.32
N PHE A 165 23.32 1.16 17.14
CA PHE A 165 23.86 2.46 16.73
C PHE A 165 23.32 3.62 17.58
N VAL A 166 22.07 3.56 18.05
CA VAL A 166 21.48 4.59 18.92
C VAL A 166 22.09 4.50 20.32
N ARG A 167 22.25 3.28 20.85
CA ARG A 167 22.89 3.06 22.16
C ARG A 167 24.34 3.56 22.14
N HIS A 168 25.09 3.18 21.11
CA HIS A 168 26.46 3.65 20.91
C HIS A 168 26.50 5.18 20.81
N PHE A 169 25.66 5.78 19.96
CA PHE A 169 25.65 7.24 19.78
C PHE A 169 25.43 7.97 21.10
N ARG A 170 24.49 7.53 21.94
CA ARG A 170 24.20 8.16 23.24
C ARG A 170 25.30 8.00 24.28
N ALA A 171 26.03 6.90 24.22
CA ALA A 171 27.15 6.68 25.12
C ALA A 171 28.33 7.61 24.78
N THR A 172 28.41 8.09 23.53
CA THR A 172 29.55 8.84 23.01
C THR A 172 29.26 10.33 22.75
N TYR A 173 28.04 10.67 22.32
CA TYR A 173 27.65 11.99 21.83
C TYR A 173 26.38 12.49 22.50
N SER A 174 26.23 13.82 22.59
CA SER A 174 24.98 14.46 23.01
C SER A 174 23.97 14.50 21.86
N ASP A 175 22.69 14.55 22.21
CA ASP A 175 21.61 14.82 21.25
C ASP A 175 21.78 16.15 20.49
N PRO A 176 21.17 16.30 19.30
CA PRO A 176 20.34 15.31 18.59
C PRO A 176 21.14 14.38 17.67
N LEU A 177 20.53 13.25 17.27
CA LEU A 177 21.06 12.38 16.21
C LEU A 177 21.21 13.16 14.88
N PRO A 178 22.31 12.99 14.13
CA PRO A 178 22.44 13.53 12.79
C PRO A 178 21.49 12.80 11.82
N ILE A 179 21.13 13.43 10.70
CA ILE A 179 20.09 12.93 9.80
C ILE A 179 20.35 11.51 9.29
N TRP A 180 21.59 11.15 8.96
CA TRP A 180 21.96 9.82 8.48
C TRP A 180 21.83 8.72 9.55
N ALA A 181 21.80 9.07 10.83
CA ALA A 181 21.49 8.13 11.91
C ALA A 181 20.00 8.18 12.26
N ALA A 182 19.42 9.39 12.34
CA ALA A 182 18.02 9.58 12.70
C ALA A 182 17.06 8.91 11.70
N ILE A 183 17.39 8.92 10.41
CA ILE A 183 16.55 8.38 9.34
C ILE A 183 16.32 6.86 9.43
N GLU A 184 17.23 6.13 10.06
CA GLU A 184 17.09 4.69 10.26
C GLU A 184 15.97 4.33 11.25
N LEU A 185 15.53 5.32 12.05
CA LEU A 185 14.41 5.18 12.98
C LEU A 185 13.06 5.57 12.37
N TRP A 186 13.03 6.05 11.13
CA TRP A 186 11.79 6.50 10.49
C TRP A 186 11.06 5.32 9.88
N ASP A 187 9.77 5.17 10.18
CA ASP A 187 8.93 4.31 9.36
C ASP A 187 8.68 4.94 7.97
N PHE A 188 8.19 4.15 7.02
CA PHE A 188 7.88 4.62 5.67
C PHE A 188 6.96 5.85 5.68
N GLY A 189 5.99 5.91 6.61
CA GLY A 189 5.06 7.03 6.73
C GLY A 189 5.75 8.33 7.14
N MET A 190 6.66 8.26 8.10
CA MET A 190 7.51 9.38 8.52
C MET A 190 8.41 9.83 7.37
N LEU A 191 9.01 8.91 6.63
CA LEU A 191 9.83 9.21 5.46
C LEU A 191 9.04 9.90 4.35
N ALA A 192 7.88 9.35 3.97
CA ALA A 192 7.02 9.95 2.93
C ALA A 192 6.49 11.33 3.34
N THR A 193 6.12 11.50 4.61
CA THR A 193 5.67 12.80 5.16
C THR A 193 6.80 13.81 5.14
N PHE A 194 7.99 13.40 5.57
CA PHE A 194 9.16 14.28 5.61
C PHE A 194 9.60 14.67 4.19
N PHE A 195 9.65 13.72 3.26
CA PHE A 195 9.96 13.98 1.85
C PHE A 195 9.02 15.04 1.26
N ALA A 196 7.71 14.91 1.47
CA ALA A 196 6.72 15.92 1.06
C ALA A 196 6.92 17.30 1.72
N GLY A 197 7.61 17.37 2.86
CA GLY A 197 7.94 18.59 3.59
C GLY A 197 9.31 19.21 3.24
N MET A 198 10.14 18.53 2.46
CA MET A 198 11.42 19.06 1.96
C MET A 198 11.20 20.24 1.01
N LYS A 199 12.23 21.07 0.78
CA LYS A 199 12.15 22.13 -0.23
C LYS A 199 11.95 21.52 -1.61
N HIS A 200 11.24 22.23 -2.48
CA HIS A 200 10.97 21.80 -3.85
C HIS A 200 12.25 21.41 -4.61
N ALA A 201 13.31 22.23 -4.53
CA ALA A 201 14.58 21.93 -5.17
C ALA A 201 15.22 20.61 -4.69
N ASP A 202 15.03 20.24 -3.42
CA ASP A 202 15.53 18.98 -2.89
C ASP A 202 14.67 17.78 -3.33
N GLN A 203 13.34 17.97 -3.36
CA GLN A 203 12.42 16.97 -3.90
C GLN A 203 12.66 16.71 -5.39
N ASP A 204 12.84 17.78 -6.19
CA ASP A 204 13.12 17.70 -7.63
C ASP A 204 14.45 16.94 -7.86
N ALA A 205 15.50 17.28 -7.11
CA ALA A 205 16.80 16.61 -7.22
C ALA A 205 16.73 15.10 -6.94
N ILE A 206 15.89 14.68 -5.99
CA ILE A 206 15.66 13.27 -5.70
C ILE A 206 14.77 12.64 -6.77
N ALA A 207 13.69 13.29 -7.19
CA ALA A 207 12.76 12.76 -8.20
C ALA A 207 13.45 12.45 -9.53
N ILE A 208 14.39 13.31 -9.96
CA ILE A 208 15.17 13.13 -11.18
C ILE A 208 15.98 11.82 -11.14
N LYS A 209 16.48 11.38 -9.97
CA LYS A 209 17.21 10.10 -9.84
C LYS A 209 16.34 8.89 -10.21
N TYR A 210 15.03 9.01 -10.04
CA TYR A 210 14.03 7.99 -10.41
C TYR A 210 13.43 8.23 -11.80
N GLY A 211 14.00 9.14 -12.60
CA GLY A 211 13.48 9.49 -13.93
C GLY A 211 12.17 10.28 -13.89
N ILE A 212 11.81 10.88 -12.75
CA ILE A 212 10.53 11.59 -12.56
C ILE A 212 10.80 13.10 -12.59
N ARG A 213 10.22 13.81 -13.57
CA ARG A 213 10.40 15.27 -13.73
C ARG A 213 9.55 16.09 -12.76
N ASP A 214 8.34 15.64 -12.47
CA ASP A 214 7.42 16.32 -11.55
C ASP A 214 7.54 15.70 -10.14
N ARG A 215 8.16 16.43 -9.21
CA ARG A 215 8.29 15.99 -7.80
C ARG A 215 6.97 15.58 -7.17
N ASP A 216 5.85 16.19 -7.53
CA ASP A 216 4.56 15.87 -6.93
C ASP A 216 4.10 14.47 -7.32
N VAL A 217 4.54 13.95 -8.48
CA VAL A 217 4.28 12.57 -8.90
C VAL A 217 4.96 11.62 -7.92
N LEU A 218 6.25 11.82 -7.61
CA LEU A 218 6.95 11.01 -6.63
C LEU A 218 6.33 11.14 -5.23
N VAL A 219 5.99 12.35 -4.78
CA VAL A 219 5.26 12.56 -3.51
C VAL A 219 3.92 11.80 -3.49
N GLY A 220 3.17 11.80 -4.59
CA GLY A 220 1.92 11.04 -4.74
C GLY A 220 2.14 9.52 -4.70
N TRP A 221 3.18 9.04 -5.37
CA TRP A 221 3.53 7.63 -5.42
C TRP A 221 3.97 7.11 -4.06
N LEU A 222 4.82 7.84 -3.33
CA LEU A 222 5.23 7.46 -1.98
C LEU A 222 4.05 7.38 -1.00
N ARG A 223 3.05 8.27 -1.12
CA ARG A 223 1.81 8.17 -0.33
C ARG A 223 1.03 6.89 -0.65
N THR A 224 0.93 6.54 -1.94
CA THR A 224 0.28 5.31 -2.39
C THR A 224 1.01 4.06 -1.91
N ILE A 225 2.34 4.06 -2.04
CA ILE A 225 3.19 2.96 -1.60
C ILE A 225 3.09 2.77 -0.09
N ASN A 226 3.08 3.84 0.71
CA ASN A 226 2.85 3.77 2.15
C ASN A 226 1.49 3.14 2.48
N HIS A 227 0.43 3.52 1.75
CA HIS A 227 -0.90 2.92 1.93
C HIS A 227 -0.89 1.42 1.63
N VAL A 228 -0.28 1.00 0.52
CA VAL A 228 -0.15 -0.41 0.13
C VAL A 228 0.72 -1.19 1.14
N ARG A 229 1.83 -0.60 1.60
CA ARG A 229 2.70 -1.15 2.65
C ARG A 229 1.90 -1.44 3.90
N ASN A 230 1.07 -0.50 4.35
CA ASN A 230 0.25 -0.66 5.55
C ASN A 230 -0.83 -1.73 5.36
N ILE A 231 -1.48 -1.80 4.19
CA ILE A 231 -2.38 -2.91 3.86
C ILE A 231 -1.65 -4.25 4.00
N CYS A 232 -0.46 -4.37 3.43
CA CYS A 232 0.33 -5.60 3.48
C CYS A 232 0.76 -5.97 4.92
N ALA A 233 1.29 -4.99 5.66
CA ALA A 233 1.77 -5.16 7.03
C ALA A 233 0.65 -5.53 8.02
N HIS A 234 -0.55 -4.99 7.83
CA HIS A 234 -1.73 -5.35 8.61
C HIS A 234 -2.48 -6.57 8.07
N HIS A 235 -1.94 -7.22 7.05
CA HIS A 235 -2.52 -8.40 6.42
C HIS A 235 -3.96 -8.16 5.90
N GLY A 236 -4.23 -6.96 5.38
CA GLY A 236 -5.45 -6.66 4.63
C GLY A 236 -5.45 -7.31 3.24
N ARG A 237 -6.64 -7.54 2.68
CA ARG A 237 -6.81 -8.07 1.31
C ARG A 237 -6.28 -7.05 0.30
N LEU A 238 -5.35 -7.44 -0.56
CA LEU A 238 -4.77 -6.55 -1.57
C LEU A 238 -5.32 -6.80 -2.97
N TRP A 239 -5.33 -8.03 -3.46
CA TRP A 239 -5.41 -8.39 -4.88
C TRP A 239 -6.46 -7.61 -5.67
N ASN A 240 -7.71 -7.51 -5.21
CA ASN A 240 -8.79 -6.77 -5.88
C ASN A 240 -9.30 -5.56 -5.08
N ARG A 241 -8.50 -4.99 -4.17
CA ARG A 241 -8.92 -3.86 -3.34
C ARG A 241 -9.00 -2.56 -4.16
N ASN A 242 -10.01 -1.74 -3.86
CA ASN A 242 -10.01 -0.33 -4.24
C ASN A 242 -9.02 0.43 -3.36
N LEU A 243 -8.03 1.08 -3.96
CA LEU A 243 -7.06 1.89 -3.26
C LEU A 243 -7.69 3.24 -2.88
N ASP A 244 -7.74 3.51 -1.58
CA ASP A 244 -8.24 4.78 -1.04
C ASP A 244 -7.25 5.92 -1.36
N VAL A 245 -5.95 5.58 -1.44
CA VAL A 245 -4.87 6.45 -1.89
C VAL A 245 -4.32 5.90 -3.20
N GLN A 246 -4.60 6.60 -4.29
CA GLN A 246 -4.24 6.19 -5.65
C GLN A 246 -2.95 6.86 -6.12
N PRO A 247 -2.17 6.21 -7.02
CA PRO A 247 -1.02 6.85 -7.63
C PRO A 247 -1.43 8.18 -8.28
N LYS A 248 -0.61 9.23 -8.10
CA LYS A 248 -0.79 10.47 -8.86
C LYS A 248 -0.58 10.15 -10.35
N PRO A 249 -1.56 10.46 -11.24
CA PRO A 249 -1.46 10.15 -12.65
C PRO A 249 -0.43 11.05 -13.34
N THR A 250 0.35 10.45 -14.23
CA THR A 250 1.23 11.13 -15.20
C THR A 250 0.48 11.44 -16.49
N VAL A 251 1.01 12.34 -17.30
CA VAL A 251 0.50 12.57 -18.66
C VAL A 251 1.25 11.65 -19.63
N VAL A 252 0.56 11.16 -20.66
CA VAL A 252 1.19 10.36 -21.73
C VAL A 252 2.41 11.10 -22.28
N GLY A 253 3.54 10.38 -22.38
CA GLY A 253 4.83 10.92 -22.82
C GLY A 253 5.72 11.48 -21.70
N ASP A 254 5.20 11.73 -20.50
CA ASP A 254 6.02 12.13 -19.35
C ASP A 254 6.97 11.00 -18.93
N ILE A 255 6.42 9.78 -18.86
CA ILE A 255 7.12 8.55 -18.51
C ILE A 255 6.64 7.44 -19.45
N PRO A 256 7.30 7.23 -20.61
CA PRO A 256 6.82 6.30 -21.64
C PRO A 256 6.52 4.87 -21.15
N LEU A 257 7.29 4.37 -20.18
CA LEU A 257 7.06 3.05 -19.58
C LEU A 257 5.70 2.93 -18.86
N LEU A 258 5.09 4.05 -18.48
CA LEU A 258 3.84 4.15 -17.73
C LEU A 258 2.70 4.77 -18.55
N ASP A 259 2.85 4.95 -19.86
CA ASP A 259 1.80 5.56 -20.69
C ASP A 259 0.47 4.80 -20.61
N HIS A 260 0.52 3.47 -20.46
CA HIS A 260 -0.65 2.61 -20.31
C HIS A 260 -1.47 2.84 -19.02
N ILE A 261 -0.93 3.57 -18.03
CA ILE A 261 -1.66 4.02 -16.82
C ILE A 261 -1.73 5.55 -16.72
N SER A 262 -1.28 6.27 -17.75
CA SER A 262 -1.25 7.72 -17.81
C SER A 262 -2.55 8.27 -18.40
N ARG A 263 -2.85 9.52 -18.07
CA ARG A 263 -3.97 10.26 -18.69
C ARG A 263 -3.49 10.98 -19.96
N PRO A 264 -4.37 11.17 -20.96
CA PRO A 264 -4.00 11.88 -22.19
C PRO A 264 -3.50 13.31 -21.95
N ASP A 265 -4.10 14.00 -20.99
CA ASP A 265 -3.78 15.39 -20.64
C ASP A 265 -4.14 15.69 -19.17
N ARG A 266 -3.75 16.87 -18.66
CA ARG A 266 -3.94 17.23 -17.25
C ARG A 266 -5.40 17.46 -16.83
N ARG A 267 -6.32 17.68 -17.77
CA ARG A 267 -7.76 17.90 -17.54
C ARG A 267 -8.53 16.57 -17.57
N SER A 268 -8.00 15.56 -18.27
CA SER A 268 -8.58 14.22 -18.28
C SER A 268 -8.60 13.57 -16.88
N PRO A 269 -9.65 12.80 -16.55
CA PRO A 269 -9.73 12.08 -15.29
C PRO A 269 -8.63 11.00 -15.21
N PRO A 270 -8.19 10.61 -14.00
CA PRO A 270 -7.25 9.51 -13.83
C PRO A 270 -7.83 8.19 -14.42
N PRO A 271 -7.01 7.37 -15.09
CA PRO A 271 -7.48 6.08 -15.59
C PRO A 271 -7.93 5.14 -14.46
N ALA A 272 -9.02 4.41 -14.68
CA ALA A 272 -9.59 3.50 -13.68
C ALA A 272 -8.59 2.43 -13.19
N VAL A 273 -7.59 2.09 -14.00
CA VAL A 273 -6.53 1.14 -13.65
C VAL A 273 -5.72 1.56 -12.40
N LEU A 274 -5.64 2.86 -12.12
CA LEU A 274 -4.95 3.41 -10.95
C LEU A 274 -5.71 3.17 -9.63
N THR A 275 -7.00 2.84 -9.71
CA THR A 275 -7.86 2.61 -8.54
C THR A 275 -7.62 1.25 -7.88
N ARG A 276 -6.87 0.34 -8.51
CA ARG A 276 -6.65 -1.04 -8.06
C ARG A 276 -5.16 -1.35 -7.90
N THR A 277 -4.90 -2.58 -7.44
CA THR A 277 -3.57 -3.14 -7.19
C THR A 277 -2.59 -2.96 -8.35
N TYR A 278 -3.05 -3.09 -9.61
CA TYR A 278 -2.18 -2.90 -10.76
C TYR A 278 -1.50 -1.53 -10.78
N GLY A 279 -2.25 -0.45 -10.51
CA GLY A 279 -1.69 0.90 -10.48
C GLY A 279 -0.53 1.04 -9.50
N ALA A 280 -0.66 0.48 -8.30
CA ALA A 280 0.42 0.42 -7.33
C ALA A 280 1.57 -0.48 -7.78
N ALA A 281 1.28 -1.66 -8.33
CA ALA A 281 2.29 -2.60 -8.83
C ALA A 281 3.15 -1.95 -9.93
N ALA A 282 2.53 -1.18 -10.83
CA ALA A 282 3.20 -0.53 -11.94
C ALA A 282 4.16 0.58 -11.49
N ILE A 283 3.75 1.44 -10.55
CA ILE A 283 4.66 2.47 -10.01
C ILE A 283 5.80 1.86 -9.18
N ILE A 284 5.53 0.78 -8.45
CA ILE A 284 6.55 0.04 -7.69
C ILE A 284 7.56 -0.58 -8.67
N GLN A 285 7.08 -1.25 -9.73
CA GLN A 285 7.94 -1.82 -10.76
C GLN A 285 8.84 -0.76 -11.40
N TYR A 286 8.26 0.40 -11.74
CA TYR A 286 9.00 1.50 -12.34
C TYR A 286 10.13 1.99 -11.43
N LEU A 287 9.86 2.20 -10.14
CA LEU A 287 10.87 2.60 -9.17
C LEU A 287 11.94 1.51 -8.98
N ILE A 288 11.55 0.25 -8.89
CA ILE A 288 12.48 -0.88 -8.76
C ILE A 288 13.45 -0.94 -9.95
N ARG A 289 12.99 -0.66 -11.18
CA ARG A 289 13.89 -0.61 -12.35
C ARG A 289 14.96 0.46 -12.26
N HIS A 290 14.68 1.58 -11.58
CA HIS A 290 15.66 2.64 -11.36
C HIS A 290 16.61 2.31 -10.19
N ILE A 291 16.06 1.75 -9.12
CA ILE A 291 16.83 1.43 -7.90
C ILE A 291 17.73 0.22 -8.10
N ASN A 292 17.19 -0.83 -8.70
CA ASN A 292 17.88 -2.10 -8.92
C ASN A 292 17.45 -2.70 -10.27
N PRO A 293 18.10 -2.29 -11.38
CA PRO A 293 17.82 -2.79 -12.72
C PRO A 293 17.98 -4.31 -12.87
N SER A 294 18.81 -4.94 -12.03
CA SER A 294 19.04 -6.39 -12.03
C SER A 294 17.98 -7.20 -11.27
N SER A 295 17.03 -6.51 -10.61
CA SER A 295 15.99 -7.14 -9.80
C SER A 295 15.14 -8.10 -10.64
N SER A 296 14.92 -9.30 -10.13
CA SER A 296 13.99 -10.28 -10.71
C SER A 296 12.54 -10.09 -10.26
N TRP A 297 12.22 -8.96 -9.61
CA TRP A 297 10.89 -8.74 -9.03
C TRP A 297 9.78 -8.76 -10.09
N ASN A 298 10.02 -8.17 -11.26
CA ASN A 298 9.09 -8.21 -12.39
C ASN A 298 8.75 -9.64 -12.81
N ARG A 299 9.75 -10.52 -12.94
CA ARG A 299 9.56 -11.92 -13.30
C ARG A 299 8.75 -12.66 -12.24
N ARG A 300 9.09 -12.49 -10.96
CA ARG A 300 8.34 -13.13 -9.86
C ARG A 300 6.88 -12.68 -9.79
N VAL A 301 6.62 -11.38 -9.99
CA VAL A 301 5.25 -10.86 -10.06
C VAL A 301 4.54 -11.44 -11.27
N ARG A 302 5.17 -11.43 -12.45
CA ARG A 302 4.62 -12.06 -13.66
C ARG A 302 4.24 -13.50 -13.41
N ASP A 303 5.17 -14.32 -12.94
CA ASP A 303 4.93 -15.74 -12.68
C ASP A 303 3.81 -15.95 -11.66
N HIS A 304 3.76 -15.15 -10.59
CA HIS A 304 2.70 -15.24 -9.60
C HIS A 304 1.33 -14.87 -10.18
N ILE A 305 1.26 -13.78 -10.93
CA ILE A 305 0.02 -13.29 -11.52
C ILE A 305 -0.48 -14.21 -12.65
N THR A 306 0.40 -14.79 -13.45
CA THR A 306 0.02 -15.77 -14.49
C THR A 306 -0.48 -17.08 -13.89
N ASN A 307 -0.04 -17.42 -12.68
CA ASN A 307 -0.55 -18.54 -11.88
C ASN A 307 -1.75 -18.13 -11.00
N PHE A 308 -2.53 -17.13 -11.42
CA PHE A 308 -3.79 -16.81 -10.75
C PHE A 308 -4.68 -18.05 -10.72
N PRO A 309 -5.24 -18.42 -9.54
CA PRO A 309 -5.99 -19.65 -9.42
C PRO A 309 -7.24 -19.62 -10.31
N ALA A 310 -7.50 -20.73 -11.01
CA ALA A 310 -8.69 -20.89 -11.84
C ALA A 310 -9.93 -21.00 -10.94
N ILE A 311 -10.62 -19.88 -10.76
CA ILE A 311 -11.74 -19.75 -9.82
C ILE A 311 -12.95 -19.15 -10.52
N LEU A 312 -14.13 -19.70 -10.22
CA LEU A 312 -15.39 -19.24 -10.79
C LEU A 312 -15.68 -17.76 -10.43
N GLY A 313 -16.00 -16.97 -11.46
CA GLY A 313 -16.58 -15.63 -11.29
C GLY A 313 -15.60 -14.53 -10.85
N VAL A 314 -14.29 -14.82 -10.81
CA VAL A 314 -13.24 -13.83 -10.55
C VAL A 314 -12.07 -14.04 -11.48
N THR A 315 -11.41 -12.95 -11.85
CA THR A 315 -10.19 -13.00 -12.67
C THR A 315 -9.20 -11.96 -12.19
N ILE A 316 -7.96 -12.02 -12.68
CA ILE A 316 -6.99 -10.97 -12.37
C ILE A 316 -7.40 -9.58 -12.91
N GLN A 317 -8.35 -9.50 -13.85
CA GLN A 317 -8.89 -8.21 -14.29
C GLN A 317 -9.62 -7.46 -13.16
N ASP A 318 -10.10 -8.15 -12.13
CA ASP A 318 -10.65 -7.52 -10.91
C ASP A 318 -9.59 -6.74 -10.12
N ALA A 319 -8.31 -7.04 -10.34
CA ALA A 319 -7.15 -6.30 -9.84
C ALA A 319 -6.69 -5.18 -10.80
N ALA A 320 -7.44 -4.96 -11.88
CA ALA A 320 -7.18 -4.08 -13.02
C ALA A 320 -5.86 -4.34 -13.76
N PHE A 321 -5.39 -5.59 -13.82
CA PHE A 321 -4.30 -5.93 -14.74
C PHE A 321 -4.82 -5.83 -16.18
N PRO A 322 -4.21 -4.98 -17.04
CA PRO A 322 -4.63 -4.85 -18.43
C PRO A 322 -4.49 -6.17 -19.21
N VAL A 323 -5.23 -6.30 -20.31
CA VAL A 323 -5.05 -7.41 -21.24
C VAL A 323 -3.62 -7.35 -21.81
N ARG A 324 -2.91 -8.47 -21.78
CA ARG A 324 -1.50 -8.61 -22.22
C ARG A 324 -0.52 -7.69 -21.47
N TRP A 325 -0.79 -7.37 -20.21
CA TRP A 325 0.08 -6.52 -19.38
C TRP A 325 1.52 -7.06 -19.30
N GLU A 326 1.71 -8.38 -19.37
CA GLU A 326 3.00 -9.06 -19.37
C GLU A 326 3.87 -8.73 -20.58
N THR A 327 3.26 -8.25 -21.66
CA THR A 327 3.96 -7.80 -22.88
C THR A 327 4.41 -6.34 -22.78
N LEU A 328 3.90 -5.58 -21.81
CA LEU A 328 4.24 -4.17 -21.66
C LEU A 328 5.73 -4.03 -21.32
N PRO A 329 6.44 -3.03 -21.92
CA PRO A 329 7.87 -2.84 -21.67
C PRO A 329 8.24 -2.73 -20.20
N LEU A 330 7.35 -2.22 -19.35
CA LEU A 330 7.53 -2.12 -17.90
C LEU A 330 7.85 -3.48 -17.25
N TRP A 331 7.23 -4.55 -17.74
CA TRP A 331 7.23 -5.89 -17.16
C TRP A 331 8.17 -6.89 -17.86
N GLN A 332 8.78 -6.49 -18.97
CA GLN A 332 9.89 -7.22 -19.62
C GLN A 332 11.19 -6.97 -18.87
#